data_AF-A0A527TN16-F1
#
_entry.id   AF-A0A527TN16-F1
#
_cell.length_a   1.000
_cell.length_b   1.000
_cell.length_c   1.000
_cell.angle_alpha   90.00
_cell.angle_beta   90.00
_cell.angle_gamma   90.00
#
_symmetry.space_group_name_H-M   'P 1'
#
loop_
_entity.id
_entity.type
_entity.pdbx_description
1 polymer ?
#
loop_
_entity_poly.entity_id
_entity_poly.type
_entity_poly.pdbx_seq_one_letter_code
_entity_poly.pdbx_strand_id
1 'polypeptide(L)'
;KIHIDIDPSSINKNVHADIGILGDVGRVLEDLVRLWRATAKTDKKALYPWWEQIAKWRARDSLAYKMNSDVIMPQYAIQRLYALTK
;
A
#
# COMPACT_ATOMS: atom_id res chain seq x y z
N LYS A 1 6.69 -12.37 -6.99
CA LYS A 1 5.29 -12.01 -6.67
C LYS A 1 4.76 -12.98 -5.63
N ILE A 2 4.34 -12.46 -4.48
CA ILE A 2 3.72 -13.24 -3.41
C ILE A 2 2.25 -12.81 -3.34
N HIS A 3 1.33 -13.76 -3.31
CA HIS A 3 -0.11 -13.50 -3.17
C HIS A 3 -0.63 -14.25 -1.96
N ILE A 4 -1.16 -13.52 -0.98
CA ILE A 4 -1.82 -14.07 0.20
C ILE A 4 -3.32 -13.89 0.01
N ASP A 5 -4.09 -14.98 0.03
CA ASP A 5 -5.54 -14.95 -0.13
C ASP A 5 -6.21 -16.04 0.72
N ILE A 6 -7.42 -15.78 1.23
CA ILE A 6 -8.17 -16.78 1.99
C ILE A 6 -8.95 -17.72 1.07
N ASP A 7 -9.25 -17.26 -0.15
CA ASP A 7 -9.95 -18.05 -1.17
C ASP A 7 -8.92 -18.67 -2.15
N PRO A 8 -8.79 -20.01 -2.21
CA PRO A 8 -7.85 -20.66 -3.11
C PRO A 8 -8.16 -20.38 -4.59
N SER A 9 -9.43 -20.09 -4.93
CA SER A 9 -9.84 -19.82 -6.32
C SER A 9 -9.33 -18.47 -6.84
N SER A 10 -8.91 -17.57 -5.95
CA SER A 10 -8.40 -16.24 -6.30
C SER A 10 -6.90 -16.25 -6.61
N ILE A 11 -6.14 -17.22 -6.09
CA ILE A 11 -4.71 -17.37 -6.35
C ILE A 11 -4.48 -17.77 -7.82
N ASN A 12 -3.58 -17.08 -8.51
CA ASN A 12 -3.26 -17.29 -9.94
C ASN A 12 -4.43 -17.03 -10.93
N LYS A 13 -5.56 -16.50 -10.46
CA LYS A 13 -6.75 -16.30 -11.30
C LYS A 13 -6.53 -15.33 -12.45
N ASN A 14 -5.98 -14.14 -12.13
CA ASN A 14 -5.74 -13.07 -13.11
C ASN A 14 -4.26 -12.79 -13.33
N VAL A 15 -3.47 -12.87 -12.27
CA VAL A 15 -2.02 -12.60 -12.30
C VAL A 15 -1.31 -13.78 -11.67
N HIS A 16 -0.34 -14.35 -12.39
CA HIS A 16 0.48 -15.42 -11.85
C HIS A 16 1.29 -14.92 -10.65
N ALA A 17 1.22 -15.62 -9.53
CA ALA A 17 2.02 -15.42 -8.33
C ALA A 17 3.06 -16.54 -8.23
N ASP A 18 4.31 -16.18 -7.98
CA ASP A 18 5.39 -17.15 -7.82
C ASP A 18 5.24 -17.94 -6.52
N ILE A 19 4.62 -17.32 -5.51
CA ILE A 19 4.29 -17.94 -4.21
C ILE A 19 2.86 -17.55 -3.84
N GLY A 20 1.96 -18.53 -3.79
CA GLY A 20 0.61 -18.38 -3.24
C GLY A 20 0.55 -18.85 -1.80
N ILE A 21 0.00 -18.05 -0.90
CA ILE A 21 -0.21 -18.40 0.51
C ILE A 21 -1.71 -18.38 0.79
N LEU A 22 -2.26 -19.56 1.06
CA LEU A 22 -3.67 -19.71 1.41
C LEU A 22 -3.87 -19.45 2.91
N GLY A 23 -4.65 -18.42 3.26
CA GLY A 23 -5.00 -18.12 4.65
C GLY A 23 -5.47 -16.70 4.90
N ASP A 24 -5.88 -16.46 6.15
CA ASP A 24 -6.22 -15.11 6.62
C ASP A 24 -4.99 -14.19 6.57
N VAL A 25 -5.11 -13.07 5.85
CA VAL A 25 -3.98 -12.15 5.62
C VAL A 25 -3.46 -11.54 6.92
N GLY A 26 -4.32 -11.32 7.92
CA GLY A 26 -3.91 -10.77 9.22
C GLY A 26 -2.98 -11.72 9.95
N ARG A 27 -3.37 -12.99 10.07
CA ARG A 27 -2.55 -14.05 10.70
C ARG A 27 -1.26 -14.32 9.95
N VAL A 28 -1.33 -14.43 8.62
CA VAL A 28 -0.14 -14.65 7.79
C VAL A 28 0.85 -13.49 7.94
N LEU A 29 0.38 -12.23 7.91
CA LEU A 29 1.25 -11.07 8.10
C LEU A 29 1.87 -11.02 9.50
N GLU A 30 1.13 -11.41 10.55
CA GLU A 30 1.65 -11.49 11.91
C GLU A 30 2.87 -12.43 11.97
N ASP A 31 2.72 -13.65 11.44
CA ASP A 31 3.80 -14.65 11.40
C ASP A 31 4.99 -14.17 10.55
N LEU A 32 4.73 -13.60 9.37
CA LEU A 32 5.78 -13.08 8.49
C LEU A 32 6.56 -11.94 9.16
N VAL A 33 5.87 -10.99 9.81
CA VAL A 33 6.51 -9.88 10.51
C VAL A 33 7.31 -10.38 11.71
N ARG A 34 6.79 -11.35 12.46
CA ARG A 34 7.48 -11.97 13.60
C ARG A 34 8.79 -12.62 13.13
N LEU A 35 8.74 -13.45 12.11
CA LEU A 35 9.91 -14.12 11.54
C LEU A 35 10.90 -13.11 10.94
N TRP A 36 10.41 -12.11 10.22
CA TRP A 36 11.23 -11.05 9.64
C TRP A 36 12.01 -10.30 10.71
N ARG A 37 11.36 -9.88 11.80
CA ARG A 37 12.03 -9.18 12.90
C ARG A 37 13.10 -10.04 13.59
N ALA A 38 12.89 -11.36 13.66
CA ALA A 38 13.84 -12.27 14.28
C ALA A 38 15.06 -12.59 13.39
N THR A 39 14.91 -12.52 12.07
CA THR A 39 15.91 -13.08 11.13
C THR A 39 16.48 -12.08 10.14
N ALA A 40 15.77 -11.00 9.82
CA ALA A 40 16.14 -10.13 8.72
C ALA A 40 17.24 -9.14 9.12
N LYS A 41 18.34 -9.14 8.35
CA LYS A 41 19.29 -8.03 8.29
C LYS A 41 18.98 -7.23 7.04
N THR A 42 18.27 -6.11 7.19
CA THR A 42 17.89 -5.27 6.06
C THR A 42 19.04 -4.35 5.67
N ASP A 43 19.43 -4.39 4.38
CA ASP A 43 20.35 -3.39 3.83
C ASP A 43 19.57 -2.14 3.42
N LYS A 44 19.59 -1.13 4.29
CA LYS A 44 18.94 0.15 4.02
C LYS A 44 19.53 0.87 2.80
N LYS A 45 20.81 0.65 2.46
CA LYS A 45 21.44 1.28 1.29
C LYS A 45 20.87 0.67 0.01
N ALA A 46 20.66 -0.65 -0.02
CA ALA A 46 20.05 -1.32 -1.16
C ALA A 46 18.61 -0.85 -1.43
N LEU A 47 17.86 -0.45 -0.40
CA LEU A 47 16.49 0.07 -0.55
C LEU A 47 16.41 1.54 -0.96
N TYR A 48 17.50 2.30 -0.84
CA TYR A 48 17.48 3.75 -1.08
C TYR A 48 17.03 4.13 -2.51
N PRO A 49 17.54 3.53 -3.59
CA PRO A 49 17.09 3.85 -4.96
C PRO A 49 15.60 3.61 -5.18
N TRP A 50 15.05 2.58 -4.52
CA TRP A 50 13.62 2.28 -4.60
C TRP A 50 12.77 3.35 -3.91
N TRP A 51 13.20 3.80 -2.72
CA TRP A 51 12.53 4.90 -2.02
C TRP A 51 12.60 6.23 -2.80
N GLU A 52 13.71 6.53 -3.47
CA GLU A 52 13.79 7.69 -4.36
C GLU A 52 12.78 7.62 -5.51
N GLN A 53 12.63 6.45 -6.13
CA GLN A 53 11.67 6.26 -7.21
C GLN A 53 10.23 6.49 -6.73
N ILE A 54 9.88 5.97 -5.55
CA ILE A 54 8.58 6.21 -4.92
C ILE A 54 8.39 7.70 -4.61
N ALA A 55 9.42 8.39 -4.10
CA ALA A 55 9.36 9.81 -3.81
C ALA A 55 9.10 10.64 -5.07
N LYS A 56 9.72 10.29 -6.21
CA LYS A 56 9.44 10.94 -7.51
C LYS A 56 7.97 10.79 -7.92
N TRP A 57 7.38 9.61 -7.76
CA TRP A 57 5.97 9.40 -8.06
C TRP A 57 5.04 10.17 -7.11
N ARG A 58 5.36 10.22 -5.82
CA ARG A 58 4.59 11.00 -4.82
C ARG A 58 4.69 12.50 -5.07
N ALA A 59 5.85 12.99 -5.49
CA ALA A 59 6.07 14.41 -5.79
C ALA A 59 5.24 14.93 -6.96
N ARG A 60 4.70 14.04 -7.81
CA ARG A 60 3.71 14.41 -8.83
C ARG A 60 2.41 14.97 -8.22
N ASP A 61 2.14 14.66 -6.96
CA ASP A 61 0.94 15.05 -6.23
C ASP A 61 -0.33 14.82 -7.07
N SER A 62 -0.48 13.60 -7.57
CA SER A 62 -1.51 13.26 -8.58
C SER A 62 -2.95 13.38 -8.09
N LEU A 63 -3.15 13.58 -6.78
CA LEU A 63 -4.46 13.81 -6.17
C LEU A 63 -4.73 15.30 -5.94
N ALA A 64 -3.79 16.19 -6.25
CA ALA A 64 -4.00 17.62 -6.18
C ALA A 64 -5.13 18.06 -7.12
N TYR A 65 -5.88 19.06 -6.66
CA TYR A 65 -6.97 19.65 -7.42
C TYR A 65 -6.95 21.17 -7.25
N LYS A 66 -7.46 21.88 -8.25
CA LYS A 66 -7.57 23.35 -8.19
C LYS A 66 -8.78 23.71 -7.35
N MET A 67 -8.61 24.67 -6.45
CA MET A 67 -9.72 25.26 -5.70
C MET A 67 -10.53 26.16 -6.64
N ASN A 68 -11.84 26.16 -6.42
CA ASN A 68 -12.77 27.11 -7.02
C ASN A 68 -13.41 27.91 -5.88
N SER A 69 -13.43 29.24 -6.00
CA SER A 69 -14.03 30.14 -5.01
C SER A 69 -15.55 30.13 -5.02
N ASP A 70 -16.14 29.80 -6.17
CA ASP A 70 -17.58 29.95 -6.41
C ASP A 70 -18.36 28.69 -6.03
N VAL A 71 -17.67 27.55 -5.93
CA VAL A 71 -18.26 26.26 -5.59
C VAL A 71 -17.38 25.49 -4.61
N ILE A 72 -18.03 24.76 -3.70
CA ILE A 72 -17.32 23.82 -2.82
C ILE A 72 -16.87 22.62 -3.66
N MET A 73 -15.57 22.42 -3.76
CA MET A 73 -15.00 21.26 -4.45
C MET A 73 -15.34 19.97 -3.68
N PRO A 74 -15.84 18.91 -4.34
CA PRO A 74 -16.19 17.66 -3.65
C PRO A 74 -14.97 17.01 -2.98
N GLN A 75 -13.79 17.12 -3.59
CA GLN A 75 -12.52 16.69 -3.00
C GLN A 75 -12.23 17.42 -1.69
N TYR A 76 -12.48 18.73 -1.67
CA TYR A 76 -12.29 19.57 -0.49
C TYR A 76 -13.31 19.24 0.61
N ALA A 77 -14.57 19.01 0.26
CA ALA A 77 -15.59 18.61 1.22
C ALA A 77 -15.20 17.32 1.96
N ILE A 78 -14.75 16.30 1.21
CA ILE A 78 -14.27 15.02 1.80
C ILE A 78 -13.03 15.25 2.65
N GLN A 79 -12.08 16.06 2.18
CA GLN A 79 -10.87 16.38 2.94
C GLN A 79 -11.19 17.08 4.27
N ARG A 80 -12.15 18.01 4.28
CA ARG A 80 -12.58 18.72 5.50
C ARG A 80 -13.35 17.83 6.44
N LEU A 81 -14.22 16.96 5.94
CA LEU A 81 -14.91 15.96 6.75
C LEU A 81 -13.89 15.06 7.45
N TYR A 82 -12.96 14.48 6.69
CA TYR A 82 -11.91 13.62 7.25
C TYR A 82 -11.07 14.33 8.30
N ALA A 83 -10.72 15.60 8.08
CA ALA A 83 -9.94 16.39 9.04
C ALA A 83 -10.66 16.64 10.38
N LEU A 84 -11.99 16.56 10.40
CA LEU A 84 -12.81 16.80 11.60
C LEU A 84 -13.25 15.51 12.30
N THR A 85 -13.20 14.37 11.63
CA THR A 85 -13.65 13.07 12.17
C THR A 85 -12.51 12.12 12.49
N LYS A 86 -11.25 12.55 12.35
CA LYS A 86 -10.07 11.76 12.66
C LYS A 86 -9.74 11.79 14.14
#